data_AF-A0A075HT92-F1
#
_entry.id   AF-A0A075HT92-F1
#
_cell.length_a   1.000
_cell.length_b   1.000
_cell.length_c   1.000
_cell.angle_alpha   90.00
_cell.angle_beta   90.00
_cell.angle_gamma   90.00
#
_symmetry.space_group_name_H-M   'P 1'
#
loop_
_entity.id
_entity.type
_entity.pdbx_description
1 polymer ?
#
loop_
_entity_poly.entity_id
_entity_poly.type
_entity_poly.pdbx_seq_one_letter_code
_entity_poly.pdbx_strand_id
1 'polypeptide(L)'
;MSSKNKILQVLAIPHTALISVIFCLMILSFPTGAYLIFNSEIGDDITHEYPMDSLSLFLAGIGFEVPVKFELGDGFIVIWCTFLILFTVAIFGPKKNLVTVLQSMISEGSYKIQDNYVVDVIKWFSILVIVSGGIIAVQEFVGISIEQPEAPNQLIQFFDISLAPIIEELGFRVVLIGLPLFMLYSHKLSFKFFVKSLWWPWKNLRNVNMKKALSVIVIVGILFGAAHIFSDEAWSTGKLAQAIASGIIIGWVYFRYGFVPAILIHWATNYFIFSYGYIVADINQISIGDAFSHSLLNTLELMLIVTGIISVAVLMLNYVYSRKHTLEA
;
A
#
# COMPACT_ATOMS: atom_id res chain seq x y z
N MET A 1 22.16 11.52 26.78
CA MET A 1 20.94 11.19 26.00
C MET A 1 19.70 11.47 26.84
N SER A 2 18.72 12.18 26.29
CA SER A 2 17.40 12.36 26.94
C SER A 2 16.70 11.01 27.16
N SER A 3 15.86 10.89 28.19
CA SER A 3 15.01 9.71 28.45
C SER A 3 14.22 9.28 27.20
N LYS A 4 13.77 10.25 26.40
CA LYS A 4 13.17 10.05 25.07
C LYS A 4 14.03 9.17 24.15
N ASN A 5 15.31 9.50 24.03
CA ASN A 5 16.20 8.84 23.08
C ASN A 5 16.50 7.40 23.52
N LYS A 6 16.48 7.11 24.83
CA LYS A 6 16.63 5.74 25.35
C LYS A 6 15.41 4.87 25.02
N ILE A 7 14.19 5.36 25.25
CA ILE A 7 12.96 4.63 24.94
C ILE A 7 12.84 4.38 23.43
N LEU A 8 13.10 5.41 22.62
CA LEU A 8 13.12 5.28 21.16
C LEU A 8 14.18 4.27 20.71
N GLN A 9 15.39 4.31 21.27
CA GLN A 9 16.44 3.35 20.91
C GLN A 9 16.07 1.90 21.27
N VAL A 10 15.40 1.66 22.40
CA VAL A 10 14.91 0.32 22.78
C VAL A 10 13.87 -0.20 21.78
N LEU A 11 12.96 0.65 21.32
CA LEU A 11 11.99 0.29 20.28
C LEU A 11 12.64 0.15 18.89
N ALA A 12 13.79 0.80 18.64
CA ALA A 12 14.41 0.85 17.32
C ALA A 12 14.99 -0.50 16.90
N ILE A 13 15.56 -1.25 17.84
CA ILE A 13 16.16 -2.56 17.56
C ILE A 13 15.12 -3.56 17.03
N PRO A 14 14.04 -3.90 17.75
CA PRO A 14 13.03 -4.83 17.25
C PRO A 14 12.32 -4.29 16.00
N HIS A 15 12.09 -2.97 15.91
CA HIS A 15 11.45 -2.38 14.74
C HIS A 15 12.31 -2.50 13.47
N THR A 16 13.62 -2.21 13.56
CA THR A 16 14.52 -2.33 12.41
C THR A 16 14.71 -3.78 11.97
N ALA A 17 14.73 -4.73 12.91
CA ALA A 17 14.73 -6.15 12.59
C ALA A 17 13.46 -6.55 11.81
N LEU A 18 12.27 -6.17 12.30
CA LEU A 18 11.01 -6.46 11.61
C LEU A 18 10.91 -5.80 10.24
N ILE A 19 11.29 -4.52 10.13
CA ILE A 19 11.37 -3.81 8.84
C ILE A 19 12.27 -4.57 7.87
N SER A 20 13.43 -5.06 8.33
CA SER A 20 14.37 -5.78 7.48
C SER A 20 13.79 -7.12 7.00
N VAL A 21 13.13 -7.88 7.88
CA VAL A 21 12.48 -9.15 7.52
C VAL A 21 11.34 -8.92 6.53
N ILE A 22 10.44 -7.97 6.81
CA ILE A 22 9.33 -7.63 5.90
C ILE A 22 9.87 -7.16 4.55
N PHE A 23 10.91 -6.34 4.54
CA PHE A 23 11.57 -5.89 3.31
C PHE A 23 12.10 -7.07 2.49
N CYS A 24 12.76 -8.05 3.12
CA CYS A 24 13.21 -9.26 2.43
C CYS A 24 12.04 -10.06 1.86
N LEU A 25 10.93 -10.19 2.60
CA LEU A 25 9.73 -10.85 2.09
C LEU A 25 9.13 -10.10 0.89
N MET A 26 9.09 -8.76 0.93
CA MET A 26 8.64 -7.95 -0.21
C MET A 26 9.55 -8.12 -1.45
N ILE A 27 10.85 -8.35 -1.25
CA ILE A 27 11.74 -8.70 -2.38
C ILE A 27 11.39 -10.08 -2.91
N LEU A 28 11.22 -11.07 -2.03
CA LEU A 28 10.93 -12.45 -2.41
C LEU A 28 9.58 -12.62 -3.09
N SER A 29 8.61 -11.73 -2.86
CA SER A 29 7.33 -11.78 -3.58
C SER A 29 7.45 -11.48 -5.08
N PHE A 30 8.50 -10.77 -5.52
CA PHE A 30 8.73 -10.55 -6.96
C PHE A 30 8.95 -11.84 -7.75
N PRO A 31 9.95 -12.69 -7.41
CA PRO A 31 10.10 -13.98 -8.07
C PRO A 31 8.93 -14.94 -7.78
N THR A 32 8.30 -14.87 -6.60
CA THR A 32 7.10 -15.69 -6.31
C THR A 32 5.95 -15.39 -7.27
N GLY A 33 5.59 -14.12 -7.48
CA GLY A 33 4.52 -13.77 -8.42
C GLY A 33 4.86 -14.10 -9.87
N ALA A 34 6.13 -13.98 -10.28
CA ALA A 34 6.58 -14.46 -11.59
C ALA A 34 6.44 -15.98 -11.72
N TYR A 35 6.81 -16.74 -10.69
CA TYR A 35 6.58 -18.19 -10.66
C TYR A 35 5.09 -18.52 -10.81
N LEU A 36 4.22 -17.83 -10.07
CA LEU A 36 2.77 -18.04 -10.13
C LEU A 36 2.23 -17.85 -11.55
N ILE A 37 2.65 -16.80 -12.25
CA ILE A 37 2.16 -16.52 -13.59
C ILE A 37 2.65 -17.53 -14.63
N PHE A 38 3.94 -17.88 -14.57
CA PHE A 38 4.58 -18.62 -15.67
C PHE A 38 4.71 -20.12 -15.44
N ASN A 39 4.63 -20.59 -14.18
CA ASN A 39 5.00 -21.97 -13.83
C ASN A 39 4.03 -22.65 -12.86
N SER A 40 3.09 -21.93 -12.23
CA SER A 40 2.14 -22.56 -11.31
C SER A 40 0.89 -23.09 -12.01
N GLU A 41 0.12 -23.90 -11.28
CA GLU A 41 -1.10 -24.52 -11.79
C GLU A 41 -2.36 -23.77 -11.31
N ILE A 42 -2.22 -22.58 -10.71
CA ILE A 42 -3.37 -21.80 -10.20
C ILE A 42 -4.37 -21.40 -11.30
N GLY A 43 -3.94 -21.42 -12.56
CA GLY A 43 -4.76 -21.06 -13.71
C GLY A 43 -5.60 -22.20 -14.27
N ASP A 44 -5.45 -23.44 -13.81
CA ASP A 44 -6.08 -24.63 -14.41
C ASP A 44 -5.84 -24.67 -15.94
N ASP A 45 -6.90 -24.50 -16.73
CA ASP A 45 -6.83 -24.47 -18.20
C ASP A 45 -6.27 -23.15 -18.77
N ILE A 46 -6.16 -22.10 -17.94
CA ILE A 46 -5.66 -20.78 -18.32
C ILE A 46 -4.17 -20.69 -17.99
N THR A 47 -3.37 -20.27 -18.97
CA THR A 47 -1.91 -20.10 -18.84
C THR A 47 -1.50 -18.65 -19.10
N HIS A 48 -0.20 -18.35 -18.99
CA HIS A 48 0.35 -17.03 -19.33
C HIS A 48 0.14 -16.63 -20.80
N GLU A 49 -0.10 -17.58 -21.70
CA GLU A 49 -0.40 -17.34 -23.12
C GLU A 49 -1.87 -16.98 -23.36
N TYR A 50 -2.69 -16.92 -22.29
CA TYR A 50 -4.11 -16.63 -22.41
C TYR A 50 -4.34 -15.25 -23.07
N PRO A 51 -5.14 -15.18 -24.16
CA PRO A 51 -5.39 -13.94 -24.87
C PRO A 51 -6.36 -13.06 -24.09
N MET A 52 -5.90 -11.88 -23.68
CA MET A 52 -6.74 -10.83 -23.11
C MET A 52 -7.27 -9.94 -24.24
N ASP A 53 -8.59 -9.83 -24.37
CA ASP A 53 -9.25 -9.07 -25.44
C ASP A 53 -9.45 -7.58 -25.11
N SER A 54 -9.37 -7.23 -23.83
CA SER A 54 -9.45 -5.85 -23.35
C SER A 54 -8.64 -5.66 -22.07
N LEU A 55 -8.30 -4.40 -21.79
CA LEU A 55 -7.68 -3.97 -20.55
C LEU A 55 -8.73 -3.26 -19.70
N SER A 56 -9.13 -3.86 -18.58
CA SER A 56 -10.03 -3.25 -17.61
C SER A 56 -9.31 -2.11 -16.88
N LEU A 57 -9.82 -0.88 -17.05
CA LEU A 57 -9.29 0.31 -16.37
C LEU A 57 -10.33 0.89 -15.42
N PHE A 58 -9.96 1.00 -14.14
CA PHE A 58 -10.77 1.62 -13.10
C PHE A 58 -10.22 2.98 -12.65
N LEU A 59 -10.57 4.05 -13.37
CA LEU A 59 -10.08 5.38 -13.06
C LEU A 59 -11.10 6.17 -12.24
N ALA A 60 -10.76 6.46 -10.98
CA ALA A 60 -11.52 7.37 -10.12
C ALA A 60 -13.00 6.97 -9.91
N GLY A 61 -13.28 5.67 -9.82
CA GLY A 61 -14.64 5.16 -9.63
C GLY A 61 -15.37 4.77 -10.92
N ILE A 62 -14.76 4.97 -12.09
CA ILE A 62 -15.35 4.68 -13.40
C ILE A 62 -14.54 3.56 -14.06
N GLY A 63 -15.18 2.43 -14.28
CA GLY A 63 -14.66 1.32 -15.08
C GLY A 63 -14.82 1.59 -16.57
N PHE A 64 -13.78 1.33 -17.35
CA PHE A 64 -13.86 1.30 -18.82
C PHE A 64 -12.86 0.30 -19.38
N GLU A 65 -13.24 -0.36 -20.47
CA GLU A 65 -12.38 -1.31 -21.16
C GLU A 65 -11.68 -0.65 -22.34
N VAL A 66 -10.35 -0.82 -22.41
CA VAL A 66 -9.58 -0.42 -23.59
C VAL A 66 -9.38 -1.63 -24.48
N PRO A 67 -9.78 -1.60 -25.76
CA PRO A 67 -9.69 -2.74 -26.67
C PRO A 67 -8.24 -2.93 -27.17
N VAL A 68 -7.38 -3.43 -26.28
CA VAL A 68 -6.00 -3.80 -26.56
C VAL A 68 -5.90 -5.30 -26.36
N LYS A 69 -5.37 -5.99 -27.37
CA LYS A 69 -5.10 -7.42 -27.30
C LYS A 69 -3.67 -7.66 -26.83
N PHE A 70 -3.50 -8.51 -25.83
CA PHE A 70 -2.20 -8.90 -25.27
C PHE A 70 -2.31 -10.28 -24.61
N GLU A 71 -1.18 -10.96 -24.43
CA GLU A 71 -1.14 -12.19 -23.63
C GLU A 71 -1.04 -11.83 -22.14
N LEU A 72 -1.70 -12.60 -21.27
CA LEU A 72 -1.72 -12.36 -19.82
C LEU A 72 -0.30 -12.19 -19.24
N GLY A 73 0.63 -13.05 -19.68
CA GLY A 73 2.04 -13.01 -19.27
C GLY A 73 2.75 -11.71 -19.68
N ASP A 74 2.53 -11.23 -20.90
CA ASP A 74 3.12 -9.98 -21.40
C ASP A 74 2.63 -8.78 -20.58
N GLY A 75 1.32 -8.71 -20.35
CA GLY A 75 0.72 -7.68 -19.51
C GLY A 75 1.30 -7.72 -18.09
N PHE A 76 1.43 -8.94 -17.53
CA PHE A 76 1.99 -9.12 -16.20
C PHE A 76 3.44 -8.63 -16.11
N ILE A 77 4.28 -8.93 -17.10
CA ILE A 77 5.68 -8.48 -17.10
C ILE A 77 5.79 -6.96 -17.11
N VAL A 78 4.91 -6.25 -17.82
CA VAL A 78 4.87 -4.77 -17.79
C VAL A 78 4.56 -4.26 -16.39
N ILE A 79 3.55 -4.84 -15.73
CA ILE A 79 3.17 -4.50 -14.35
C ILE A 79 4.33 -4.81 -13.39
N TRP A 80 4.89 -6.01 -13.47
CA TRP A 80 5.97 -6.50 -12.65
C TRP A 80 7.23 -5.61 -12.76
N CYS A 81 7.62 -5.25 -13.98
CA CYS A 81 8.74 -4.34 -14.24
C CYS A 81 8.47 -2.94 -13.67
N THR A 82 7.24 -2.44 -13.80
CA THR A 82 6.84 -1.15 -13.23
C THR A 82 7.03 -1.13 -11.71
N PHE A 83 6.56 -2.16 -11.00
CA PHE A 83 6.75 -2.26 -9.56
C PHE A 83 8.20 -2.49 -9.16
N LEU A 84 8.97 -3.27 -9.94
CA LEU A 84 10.40 -3.48 -9.66
C LEU A 84 11.17 -2.15 -9.73
N ILE A 85 10.88 -1.30 -10.72
CA ILE A 85 11.46 0.03 -10.84
C ILE A 85 11.06 0.91 -9.65
N LEU A 86 9.77 0.97 -9.30
CA LEU A 86 9.28 1.77 -8.17
C LEU A 86 9.89 1.30 -6.84
N PHE A 87 10.00 -0.01 -6.64
CA PHE A 87 10.59 -0.60 -5.45
C PHE A 87 12.10 -0.32 -5.37
N THR A 88 12.81 -0.38 -6.50
CA THR A 88 14.22 0.00 -6.59
C THR A 88 14.42 1.49 -6.23
N VAL A 89 13.58 2.38 -6.77
CA VAL A 89 13.56 3.80 -6.39
C VAL A 89 13.29 3.95 -4.89
N ALA A 90 12.40 3.13 -4.32
CA ALA A 90 12.07 3.18 -2.91
C ALA A 90 13.26 2.84 -1.99
N ILE A 91 14.11 1.88 -2.39
CA ILE A 91 15.29 1.46 -1.62
C ILE A 91 16.29 2.60 -1.46
N PHE A 92 16.53 3.39 -2.52
CA PHE A 92 17.43 4.54 -2.47
C PHE A 92 16.81 5.77 -1.79
N GLY A 93 15.49 5.75 -1.61
CA GLY A 93 14.71 6.70 -0.84
C GLY A 93 14.40 8.01 -1.60
N PRO A 94 13.78 8.98 -0.92
CA PRO A 94 13.79 10.37 -1.36
C PRO A 94 14.99 11.17 -0.84
N LYS A 95 15.67 10.71 0.22
CA LYS A 95 16.82 11.41 0.82
C LYS A 95 17.97 10.49 1.20
N LYS A 96 17.68 9.34 1.78
CA LYS A 96 18.66 8.35 2.25
C LYS A 96 18.26 6.96 1.79
N ASN A 97 19.25 6.12 1.53
CA ASN A 97 19.01 4.70 1.28
C ASN A 97 18.56 3.98 2.57
N LEU A 98 17.95 2.80 2.40
CA LEU A 98 17.37 2.01 3.48
C LEU A 98 18.40 1.68 4.58
N VAL A 99 19.58 1.19 4.21
CA VAL A 99 20.63 0.78 5.16
C VAL A 99 21.04 1.92 6.06
N THR A 100 21.25 3.11 5.50
CA THR A 100 21.61 4.31 6.27
C THR A 100 20.51 4.71 7.26
N VAL A 101 19.23 4.57 6.88
CA VAL A 101 18.12 4.88 7.80
C VAL A 101 18.05 3.84 8.93
N LEU A 102 18.15 2.55 8.63
CA LEU A 102 18.16 1.49 9.65
C LEU A 102 19.32 1.64 10.63
N GLN A 103 20.53 1.94 10.13
CA GLN A 103 21.69 2.23 10.98
C GLN A 103 21.44 3.43 11.90
N SER A 104 20.88 4.53 11.37
CA SER A 104 20.57 5.71 12.19
C SER A 104 19.49 5.45 13.26
N MET A 105 18.54 4.57 12.98
CA MET A 105 17.53 4.17 13.97
C MET A 105 18.18 3.40 15.13
N ILE A 106 19.07 2.46 14.85
CA ILE A 106 19.74 1.63 15.86
C ILE A 106 20.77 2.46 16.66
N SER A 107 21.65 3.18 15.96
CA SER A 107 22.80 3.84 16.58
C SER A 107 22.43 5.15 17.26
N GLU A 108 21.50 5.93 16.70
CA GLU A 108 21.18 7.28 17.20
C GLU A 108 19.79 7.38 17.85
N GLY A 109 18.95 6.34 17.76
CA GLY A 109 17.53 6.44 18.13
C GLY A 109 16.76 7.44 17.25
N SER A 110 17.31 7.76 16.07
CA SER A 110 16.84 8.82 15.19
C SER A 110 15.81 8.27 14.21
N TYR A 111 14.52 8.36 14.56
CA TYR A 111 13.40 7.91 13.72
C TYR A 111 13.08 8.90 12.60
N LYS A 112 14.04 9.13 11.69
CA LYS A 112 13.82 9.89 10.46
C LYS A 112 13.17 9.01 9.40
N ILE A 113 12.03 8.41 9.74
CA ILE A 113 11.33 7.42 8.90
C ILE A 113 10.96 8.01 7.52
N GLN A 114 10.71 9.32 7.47
CA GLN A 114 10.42 10.09 6.23
C GLN A 114 11.60 10.21 5.25
N ASP A 115 12.79 9.73 5.60
CA ASP A 115 13.98 9.88 4.75
C ASP A 115 14.14 8.73 3.74
N ASN A 116 13.40 7.62 3.90
CA ASN A 116 13.41 6.47 2.99
C ASN A 116 12.00 5.93 2.72
N TYR A 117 11.70 5.66 1.45
CA TYR A 117 10.37 5.23 1.03
C TYR A 117 10.01 3.83 1.51
N VAL A 118 10.93 2.87 1.55
CA VAL A 118 10.65 1.51 2.05
C VAL A 118 10.21 1.53 3.50
N VAL A 119 10.91 2.31 4.34
CA VAL A 119 10.54 2.43 5.76
C VAL A 119 9.15 3.06 5.91
N ASP A 120 8.83 4.06 5.10
CA ASP A 120 7.49 4.66 5.08
C ASP A 120 6.41 3.69 4.61
N VAL A 121 6.68 2.90 3.56
CA VAL A 121 5.77 1.87 3.04
C VAL A 121 5.50 0.84 4.12
N ILE A 122 6.52 0.20 4.69
CA ILE A 122 6.34 -0.87 5.68
C ILE A 122 5.61 -0.35 6.92
N LYS A 123 5.98 0.84 7.41
CA LYS A 123 5.32 1.48 8.55
C LYS A 123 3.82 1.69 8.31
N TRP A 124 3.45 2.32 7.19
CA TRP A 124 2.05 2.65 6.93
C TRP A 124 1.22 1.46 6.46
N PHE A 125 1.83 0.51 5.73
CA PHE A 125 1.21 -0.76 5.40
C PHE A 125 0.89 -1.54 6.67
N SER A 126 1.82 -1.62 7.62
CA SER A 126 1.59 -2.28 8.91
C SER A 126 0.49 -1.58 9.75
N ILE A 127 0.42 -0.25 9.72
CA ILE A 127 -0.68 0.50 10.35
C ILE A 127 -2.01 0.17 9.67
N LEU A 128 -2.04 0.10 8.33
CA LEU A 128 -3.23 -0.26 7.57
C LEU A 128 -3.71 -1.66 7.95
N VAL A 129 -2.81 -2.65 8.09
CA VAL A 129 -3.15 -4.02 8.53
C VAL A 129 -3.82 -4.02 9.90
N ILE A 130 -3.31 -3.29 10.88
CA ILE A 130 -3.95 -3.18 12.21
C ILE A 130 -5.35 -2.58 12.12
N VAL A 131 -5.50 -1.48 11.38
CA VAL A 131 -6.79 -0.81 11.21
C VAL A 131 -7.77 -1.75 10.52
N SER A 132 -7.32 -2.45 9.49
CA SER A 132 -8.09 -3.45 8.75
C SER A 132 -8.55 -4.60 9.65
N GLY A 133 -7.63 -5.24 10.38
CA GLY A 133 -7.93 -6.34 11.29
C GLY A 133 -8.88 -5.91 12.41
N GLY A 134 -8.71 -4.70 12.95
CA GLY A 134 -9.63 -4.14 13.94
C GLY A 134 -11.05 -3.92 13.40
N ILE A 135 -11.17 -3.46 12.15
CA ILE A 135 -12.48 -3.30 11.48
C ILE A 135 -13.13 -4.66 11.27
N ILE A 136 -12.38 -5.63 10.73
CA ILE A 136 -12.86 -7.00 10.47
C ILE A 136 -13.36 -7.63 11.78
N ALA A 137 -12.58 -7.57 12.86
CA ALA A 137 -12.96 -8.13 14.15
C ALA A 137 -14.28 -7.54 14.70
N VAL A 138 -14.51 -6.23 14.51
CA VAL A 138 -15.76 -5.57 14.93
C VAL A 138 -16.92 -5.96 14.03
N GLN A 139 -16.71 -6.08 12.72
CA GLN A 139 -17.74 -6.45 11.76
C GLN A 139 -18.19 -7.90 11.94
N GLU A 140 -17.24 -8.83 12.09
CA GLU A 140 -17.53 -10.24 12.35
C GLU A 140 -18.28 -10.42 13.67
N PHE A 141 -17.96 -9.62 14.71
CA PHE A 141 -18.68 -9.65 15.98
C PHE A 141 -20.17 -9.31 15.84
N VAL A 142 -20.54 -8.51 14.84
CA VAL A 142 -21.95 -8.17 14.54
C VAL A 142 -22.52 -8.95 13.35
N GLY A 143 -21.81 -9.98 12.88
CA GLY A 143 -22.27 -10.89 11.82
C GLY A 143 -22.11 -10.35 10.39
N ILE A 144 -21.22 -9.37 10.17
CA ILE A 144 -20.92 -8.83 8.83
C ILE A 144 -19.61 -9.45 8.33
N SER A 145 -19.69 -10.28 7.28
CA SER A 145 -18.53 -10.87 6.60
C SER A 145 -18.03 -10.00 5.43
N ILE A 146 -16.73 -10.07 5.17
CA ILE A 146 -16.13 -9.55 3.93
C ILE A 146 -15.97 -10.71 2.97
N GLU A 147 -16.64 -10.65 1.83
CA GLU A 147 -16.53 -11.67 0.78
C GLU A 147 -15.90 -11.03 -0.45
N GLN A 148 -14.96 -11.75 -1.05
CA GLN A 148 -14.28 -11.33 -2.27
C GLN A 148 -15.22 -11.54 -3.47
N PRO A 149 -15.08 -10.73 -4.54
CA PRO A 149 -15.75 -11.00 -5.80
C PRO A 149 -15.35 -12.39 -6.33
N GLU A 150 -16.31 -13.13 -6.89
CA GLU A 150 -16.00 -14.37 -7.59
C GLU A 150 -15.21 -14.06 -8.87
N ALA A 151 -13.96 -14.51 -8.90
CA ALA A 151 -13.15 -14.43 -10.11
C ALA A 151 -13.34 -15.70 -10.95
N PRO A 152 -13.45 -15.58 -12.28
CA PRO A 152 -13.63 -16.73 -13.16
C PRO A 152 -12.41 -17.67 -13.14
N ASN A 153 -11.23 -17.15 -12.80
CA ASN A 153 -9.98 -17.89 -12.76
C ASN A 153 -8.97 -17.20 -11.83
N GLN A 154 -8.18 -17.97 -11.08
CA GLN A 154 -7.24 -17.41 -10.10
C GLN A 154 -6.02 -16.74 -10.73
N LEU A 155 -5.57 -17.19 -11.91
CA LEU A 155 -4.47 -16.55 -12.64
C LEU A 155 -4.88 -15.16 -13.15
N ILE A 156 -6.09 -15.06 -13.71
CA ILE A 156 -6.70 -13.78 -14.11
C ILE A 156 -6.87 -12.88 -12.89
N GLN A 157 -7.43 -13.41 -11.79
CA GLN A 157 -7.57 -12.66 -10.54
C GLN A 157 -6.24 -12.11 -10.04
N PHE A 158 -5.17 -12.93 -10.05
CA PHE A 158 -3.85 -12.52 -9.62
C PHE A 158 -3.28 -11.43 -10.53
N PHE A 159 -3.52 -11.49 -11.84
CA PHE A 159 -3.19 -10.40 -12.78
C PHE A 159 -3.94 -9.10 -12.45
N ASP A 160 -5.26 -9.16 -12.26
CA ASP A 160 -6.10 -7.98 -12.04
C ASP A 160 -5.76 -7.26 -10.74
N ILE A 161 -5.59 -8.00 -9.64
CA ILE A 161 -5.19 -7.41 -8.35
C ILE A 161 -3.76 -6.84 -8.40
N SER A 162 -2.90 -7.35 -9.30
CA SER A 162 -1.55 -6.83 -9.53
C SER A 162 -1.58 -5.51 -10.31
N LEU A 163 -2.52 -5.37 -11.24
CA LEU A 163 -2.73 -4.18 -12.05
C LEU A 163 -3.42 -3.05 -11.27
N ALA A 164 -4.40 -3.41 -10.42
CA ALA A 164 -5.27 -2.49 -9.69
C ALA A 164 -4.54 -1.32 -9.00
N PRO A 165 -3.41 -1.50 -8.30
CA PRO A 165 -2.72 -0.38 -7.64
C PRO A 165 -2.21 0.67 -8.62
N ILE A 166 -1.85 0.32 -9.85
CA ILE A 166 -1.42 1.32 -10.85
C ILE A 166 -2.58 2.24 -11.19
N ILE A 167 -3.72 1.65 -11.53
CA ILE A 167 -4.87 2.37 -12.08
C ILE A 167 -5.59 3.15 -10.97
N GLU A 168 -5.87 2.49 -9.85
CA GLU A 168 -6.60 3.08 -8.74
C GLU A 168 -5.82 4.22 -8.10
N GLU A 169 -4.51 4.09 -7.96
CA GLU A 169 -3.71 5.14 -7.34
C GLU A 169 -3.57 6.36 -8.27
N LEU A 170 -3.49 6.15 -9.59
CA LEU A 170 -3.57 7.25 -10.54
C LEU A 170 -4.93 7.97 -10.47
N GLY A 171 -6.04 7.23 -10.43
CA GLY A 171 -7.38 7.82 -10.34
C GLY A 171 -7.62 8.54 -9.00
N PHE A 172 -7.57 7.80 -7.89
CA PHE A 172 -7.95 8.35 -6.60
C PHE A 172 -6.90 9.28 -6.00
N ARG A 173 -5.60 9.02 -6.19
CA ARG A 173 -4.56 9.84 -5.55
C ARG A 173 -4.14 10.96 -6.47
N VAL A 174 -3.74 10.68 -7.71
CA VAL A 174 -3.27 11.74 -8.61
C VAL A 174 -4.42 12.62 -9.10
N VAL A 175 -5.50 12.03 -9.61
CA VAL A 175 -6.64 12.80 -10.16
C VAL A 175 -7.52 13.37 -9.05
N LEU A 176 -7.98 12.58 -8.07
CA LEU A 176 -8.96 13.08 -7.08
C LEU A 176 -8.36 13.80 -5.86
N ILE A 177 -7.07 13.64 -5.55
CA ILE A 177 -6.41 14.37 -4.45
C ILE A 177 -5.38 15.36 -5.01
N GLY A 178 -4.44 14.89 -5.82
CA GLY A 178 -3.31 15.66 -6.32
C GLY A 178 -3.73 16.86 -7.15
N LEU A 179 -4.61 16.66 -8.12
CA LEU A 179 -5.07 17.71 -9.02
C LEU A 179 -5.90 18.79 -8.29
N PRO A 180 -6.89 18.46 -7.42
CA PRO A 180 -7.57 19.47 -6.60
C PRO A 180 -6.63 20.25 -5.70
N LEU A 181 -5.67 19.59 -5.02
CA LEU A 181 -4.69 20.30 -4.20
C LEU A 181 -3.79 21.20 -5.04
N PHE A 182 -3.39 20.77 -6.24
CA PHE A 182 -2.64 21.61 -7.16
C PHE A 182 -3.45 22.84 -7.58
N MET A 183 -4.72 22.67 -7.98
CA MET A 183 -5.58 23.79 -8.37
C MET A 183 -5.77 24.81 -7.24
N LEU A 184 -5.87 24.34 -5.99
CA LEU A 184 -6.07 25.20 -4.83
C LEU A 184 -4.80 25.91 -4.33
N TYR A 185 -3.62 25.30 -4.48
CA TYR A 185 -2.38 25.76 -3.82
C TYR A 185 -1.19 25.96 -4.76
N SER A 186 -1.37 25.79 -6.08
CA SER A 186 -0.34 26.12 -7.06
C SER A 186 -0.10 27.63 -7.09
N HIS A 187 1.16 28.00 -7.25
CA HIS A 187 1.62 29.38 -7.40
C HIS A 187 2.40 29.58 -8.70
N LYS A 188 2.53 28.53 -9.52
CA LYS A 188 3.32 28.51 -10.76
C LYS A 188 2.64 27.66 -11.81
N LEU A 189 2.48 28.21 -13.00
CA LEU A 189 1.97 27.52 -14.18
C LEU A 189 3.14 26.94 -14.98
N SER A 190 3.84 25.96 -14.42
CA SER A 190 4.93 25.24 -15.09
C SER A 190 4.64 23.75 -15.09
N PHE A 191 4.75 23.10 -16.26
CA PHE A 191 4.54 21.66 -16.40
C PHE A 191 5.44 20.85 -15.45
N LYS A 192 6.71 21.25 -15.30
CA LYS A 192 7.64 20.61 -14.35
C LYS A 192 7.16 20.74 -12.90
N PHE A 193 6.59 21.89 -12.53
CA PHE A 193 6.05 22.11 -11.20
C PHE A 193 4.77 21.31 -10.98
N PHE A 194 3.91 21.22 -12.00
CA PHE A 194 2.71 20.39 -12.01
C PHE A 194 3.04 18.92 -11.71
N VAL A 195 3.92 18.31 -12.51
CA VAL A 195 4.34 16.90 -12.30
C VAL A 195 4.96 16.70 -10.92
N LYS A 196 5.84 17.60 -10.46
CA LYS A 196 6.42 17.51 -9.11
C LYS A 196 5.37 17.60 -8.00
N SER A 197 4.35 18.43 -8.17
CA SER A 197 3.29 18.62 -7.19
C SER A 197 2.38 17.40 -7.12
N LEU A 198 2.06 16.79 -8.26
CA LEU A 198 1.34 15.52 -8.31
C LEU A 198 2.17 14.36 -7.76
N TRP A 199 3.50 14.38 -7.94
CA TRP A 199 4.38 13.35 -7.41
C TRP A 199 4.50 13.41 -5.88
N TRP A 200 4.55 14.60 -5.30
CA TRP A 200 4.61 14.78 -3.85
C TRP A 200 4.00 16.12 -3.42
N PRO A 201 2.69 16.14 -3.11
CA PRO A 201 1.95 17.37 -2.81
C PRO A 201 2.56 18.15 -1.65
N TRP A 202 2.78 17.51 -0.49
CA TRP A 202 3.29 18.19 0.70
C TRP A 202 4.65 18.87 0.50
N LYS A 203 5.52 18.30 -0.33
CA LYS A 203 6.88 18.83 -0.54
C LYS A 203 6.90 20.01 -1.51
N ASN A 204 5.97 20.07 -2.46
CA ASN A 204 6.01 21.01 -3.58
C ASN A 204 4.95 22.11 -3.51
N LEU A 205 3.78 21.84 -2.91
CA LEU A 205 2.74 22.84 -2.68
C LEU A 205 3.07 23.65 -1.42
N ARG A 206 2.87 24.96 -1.47
CA ARG A 206 3.18 25.88 -0.37
C ARG A 206 1.90 26.27 0.37
N ASN A 207 2.03 26.49 1.68
CA ASN A 207 0.96 27.00 2.55
C ASN A 207 -0.36 26.20 2.46
N VAL A 208 -0.25 24.88 2.24
CA VAL A 208 -1.42 24.00 2.18
C VAL A 208 -2.14 24.03 3.53
N ASN A 209 -3.42 24.41 3.52
CA ASN A 209 -4.23 24.34 4.72
C ASN A 209 -4.53 22.86 5.03
N MET A 210 -3.99 22.38 6.15
CA MET A 210 -4.09 20.98 6.55
C MET A 210 -5.54 20.51 6.69
N LYS A 211 -6.45 21.36 7.20
CA LYS A 211 -7.87 20.99 7.36
C LYS A 211 -8.50 20.74 5.99
N LYS A 212 -8.28 21.63 5.02
CA LYS A 212 -8.79 21.47 3.65
C LYS A 212 -8.21 20.23 2.98
N ALA A 213 -6.91 19.97 3.13
CA ALA A 213 -6.27 18.78 2.58
C ALA A 213 -6.86 17.49 3.18
N LEU A 214 -7.02 17.44 4.51
CA LEU A 214 -7.67 16.31 5.18
C LEU A 214 -9.13 16.14 4.74
N SER A 215 -9.89 17.22 4.55
CA SER A 215 -11.26 17.15 4.03
C SER A 215 -11.30 16.51 2.64
N VAL A 216 -10.40 16.91 1.73
CA VAL A 216 -10.30 16.27 0.40
C VAL A 216 -9.97 14.79 0.54
N ILE A 217 -8.97 14.42 1.35
CA ILE A 217 -8.57 13.03 1.57
C ILE A 217 -9.74 12.19 2.12
N VAL A 218 -10.50 12.70 3.09
CA VAL A 218 -11.64 11.98 3.67
C VAL A 218 -12.76 11.78 2.64
N ILE A 219 -13.10 12.82 1.88
CA ILE A 219 -14.12 12.72 0.81
C ILE A 219 -13.69 11.67 -0.21
N VAL A 220 -12.45 11.71 -0.68
CA VAL A 220 -11.92 10.75 -1.65
C VAL A 220 -11.85 9.34 -1.07
N GLY A 221 -11.51 9.18 0.21
CA GLY A 221 -11.54 7.88 0.89
C GLY A 221 -12.95 7.28 0.95
N ILE A 222 -13.99 8.11 1.17
CA ILE A 222 -15.39 7.66 1.10
C ILE A 222 -15.73 7.20 -0.33
N LEU A 223 -15.35 7.97 -1.35
CA LEU A 223 -15.56 7.61 -2.75
C LEU A 223 -14.82 6.31 -3.12
N PHE A 224 -13.61 6.11 -2.59
CA PHE A 224 -12.83 4.89 -2.76
C PHE A 224 -13.55 3.67 -2.18
N GLY A 225 -14.08 3.78 -0.96
CA GLY A 225 -14.87 2.71 -0.37
C GLY A 225 -16.18 2.44 -1.10
N ALA A 226 -16.88 3.47 -1.55
CA ALA A 226 -18.11 3.32 -2.35
C ALA A 226 -17.82 2.59 -3.68
N ALA A 227 -16.72 2.94 -4.35
CA ALA A 227 -16.27 2.29 -5.58
C ALA A 227 -16.06 0.77 -5.44
N HIS A 228 -15.69 0.29 -4.26
CA HIS A 228 -15.48 -1.15 -4.01
C HIS A 228 -16.78 -1.95 -3.84
N ILE A 229 -17.95 -1.29 -3.77
CA ILE A 229 -19.26 -1.94 -3.54
C ILE A 229 -20.24 -1.66 -4.68
N PHE A 230 -20.06 -0.57 -5.41
CA PHE A 230 -20.95 -0.17 -6.49
C PHE A 230 -20.35 -0.40 -7.90
N SER A 231 -19.16 -1.01 -7.99
CA SER A 231 -18.57 -1.40 -9.27
C SER A 231 -19.12 -2.75 -9.76
N ASP A 232 -18.91 -3.05 -11.03
CA ASP A 232 -19.38 -4.30 -11.64
C ASP A 232 -18.67 -5.54 -11.03
N GLU A 233 -17.49 -5.36 -10.42
CA GLU A 233 -16.73 -6.36 -9.66
C GLU A 233 -16.77 -6.07 -8.15
N ALA A 234 -17.97 -5.78 -7.63
CA ALA A 234 -18.16 -5.35 -6.26
C ALA A 234 -17.81 -6.43 -5.22
N TRP A 235 -17.15 -5.99 -4.16
CA TRP A 235 -17.01 -6.74 -2.91
C TRP A 235 -18.32 -6.72 -2.12
N SER A 236 -18.44 -7.60 -1.12
CA SER A 236 -19.56 -7.53 -0.18
C SER A 236 -19.60 -6.20 0.57
N THR A 237 -20.78 -5.87 1.12
CA THR A 237 -20.99 -4.62 1.89
C THR A 237 -20.06 -4.52 3.11
N GLY A 238 -19.59 -5.65 3.64
CA GLY A 238 -18.58 -5.70 4.69
C GLY A 238 -17.28 -4.97 4.30
N LYS A 239 -16.94 -4.90 3.01
CA LYS A 239 -15.72 -4.23 2.54
C LYS A 239 -15.72 -2.71 2.76
N LEU A 240 -16.88 -2.08 2.92
CA LEU A 240 -17.01 -0.60 2.92
C LEU A 240 -16.07 0.06 3.92
N ALA A 241 -16.17 -0.32 5.19
CA ALA A 241 -15.44 0.33 6.27
C ALA A 241 -13.93 0.17 6.09
N GLN A 242 -13.51 -1.05 5.72
CA GLN A 242 -12.10 -1.37 5.45
C GLN A 242 -11.56 -0.55 4.27
N ALA A 243 -12.31 -0.47 3.16
CA ALA A 243 -11.92 0.27 1.97
C ALA A 243 -11.91 1.79 2.21
N ILE A 244 -12.87 2.36 2.94
CA ILE A 244 -12.83 3.78 3.33
C ILE A 244 -11.57 4.05 4.16
N ALA A 245 -11.29 3.22 5.16
CA ALA A 245 -10.12 3.39 6.01
C ALA A 245 -8.80 3.29 5.23
N SER A 246 -8.67 2.31 4.33
CA SER A 246 -7.48 2.18 3.48
C SER A 246 -7.32 3.37 2.52
N GLY A 247 -8.41 3.82 1.89
CA GLY A 247 -8.43 4.99 1.02
C GLY A 247 -7.98 6.27 1.74
N ILE A 248 -8.42 6.48 2.98
CA ILE A 248 -7.98 7.62 3.81
C ILE A 248 -6.50 7.50 4.18
N ILE A 249 -6.05 6.32 4.63
CA ILE A 249 -4.65 6.09 5.03
C ILE A 249 -3.72 6.30 3.84
N ILE A 250 -4.00 5.66 2.70
CA ILE A 250 -3.16 5.78 1.50
C ILE A 250 -3.23 7.19 0.92
N GLY A 251 -4.40 7.85 0.95
CA GLY A 251 -4.54 9.26 0.57
C GLY A 251 -3.70 10.21 1.44
N TRP A 252 -3.64 9.94 2.75
CA TRP A 252 -2.72 10.64 3.66
C TRP A 252 -1.26 10.36 3.32
N VAL A 253 -0.91 9.10 3.02
CA VAL A 253 0.44 8.73 2.63
C VAL A 253 0.85 9.45 1.34
N TYR A 254 -0.02 9.44 0.33
CA TYR A 254 0.18 10.15 -0.93
C TYR A 254 0.47 11.63 -0.70
N PHE A 255 -0.40 12.30 0.06
CA PHE A 255 -0.24 13.72 0.36
C PHE A 255 1.09 14.01 1.05
N ARG A 256 1.40 13.27 2.11
CA ARG A 256 2.49 13.59 3.04
C ARG A 256 3.85 13.04 2.61
N TYR A 257 3.89 11.88 1.96
CA TYR A 257 5.10 11.11 1.63
C TYR A 257 5.32 10.94 0.12
N GLY A 258 4.29 11.21 -0.70
CA GLY A 258 4.36 11.18 -2.16
C GLY A 258 3.76 9.92 -2.78
N PHE A 259 3.80 9.87 -4.12
CA PHE A 259 3.17 8.83 -4.92
C PHE A 259 3.80 7.46 -4.73
N VAL A 260 5.13 7.36 -4.69
CA VAL A 260 5.84 6.07 -4.57
C VAL A 260 5.43 5.28 -3.32
N PRO A 261 5.38 5.86 -2.10
CA PRO A 261 4.87 5.12 -0.95
C PRO A 261 3.40 4.73 -1.05
N ALA A 262 2.55 5.60 -1.61
CA ALA A 262 1.11 5.32 -1.71
C ALA A 262 0.84 4.11 -2.61
N ILE A 263 1.43 4.09 -3.81
CA ILE A 263 1.26 2.99 -4.76
C ILE A 263 1.90 1.70 -4.26
N LEU A 264 3.03 1.76 -3.57
CA LEU A 264 3.69 0.57 -3.02
C LEU A 264 2.94 -0.02 -1.81
N ILE A 265 2.21 0.78 -1.03
CA ILE A 265 1.35 0.25 0.04
C ILE A 265 0.18 -0.53 -0.56
N HIS A 266 -0.45 0.00 -1.62
CA HIS A 266 -1.54 -0.71 -2.29
C HIS A 266 -1.04 -1.96 -3.04
N TRP A 267 0.12 -1.87 -3.70
CA TRP A 267 0.81 -3.07 -4.21
C TRP A 267 1.08 -4.09 -3.09
N ALA A 268 1.43 -3.62 -1.89
CA ALA A 268 1.64 -4.51 -0.76
C ALA A 268 0.34 -5.20 -0.29
N THR A 269 -0.79 -4.50 -0.26
CA THR A 269 -2.08 -5.11 0.12
C THR A 269 -2.56 -6.15 -0.90
N ASN A 270 -2.17 -5.98 -2.16
CA ASN A 270 -2.58 -6.87 -3.25
C ASN A 270 -1.44 -7.85 -3.58
N TYR A 271 -0.60 -7.51 -4.57
CA TYR A 271 0.45 -8.37 -5.10
C TYR A 271 1.30 -9.06 -4.02
N PHE A 272 1.82 -8.33 -3.03
CA PHE A 272 2.71 -8.93 -2.02
C PHE A 272 1.99 -9.99 -1.18
N ILE A 273 0.85 -9.65 -0.58
CA ILE A 273 0.09 -10.57 0.27
C ILE A 273 -0.45 -11.75 -0.55
N PHE A 274 -1.03 -11.48 -1.72
CA PHE A 274 -1.60 -12.54 -2.56
C PHE A 274 -0.54 -13.42 -3.23
N SER A 275 0.68 -12.93 -3.50
CA SER A 275 1.78 -13.79 -3.94
C SER A 275 2.06 -14.90 -2.92
N TYR A 276 2.02 -14.58 -1.62
CA TYR A 276 2.17 -15.57 -0.56
C TYR A 276 0.93 -16.44 -0.36
N GLY A 277 -0.28 -15.87 -0.52
CA GLY A 277 -1.53 -16.63 -0.47
C GLY A 277 -1.58 -17.70 -1.57
N TYR A 278 -1.38 -17.32 -2.83
CA TYR A 278 -1.44 -18.24 -3.96
C TYR A 278 -0.30 -19.26 -3.96
N ILE A 279 0.94 -18.90 -3.59
CA ILE A 279 2.01 -19.91 -3.57
C ILE A 279 1.77 -20.95 -2.47
N VAL A 280 1.16 -20.57 -1.35
CA VAL A 280 0.76 -21.52 -0.31
C VAL A 280 -0.39 -22.39 -0.79
N ALA A 281 -1.38 -21.81 -1.48
CA ALA A 281 -2.49 -22.55 -2.08
C ALA A 281 -1.99 -23.60 -3.09
N ASP A 282 -1.12 -23.18 -4.03
CA ASP A 282 -0.52 -24.02 -5.08
C ASP A 282 0.32 -25.16 -4.49
N ILE A 283 1.26 -24.86 -3.59
CA ILE A 283 2.13 -25.89 -3.00
C ILE A 283 1.34 -26.92 -2.18
N ASN A 284 0.30 -26.48 -1.46
CA ASN A 284 -0.45 -27.34 -0.55
C ASN A 284 -1.73 -27.92 -1.18
N GLN A 285 -2.06 -27.51 -2.41
CA GLN A 285 -3.26 -27.95 -3.12
C GLN A 285 -4.54 -27.69 -2.29
N ILE A 286 -4.63 -26.48 -1.73
CA ILE A 286 -5.76 -26.01 -0.92
C ILE A 286 -6.40 -24.77 -1.55
N SER A 287 -7.61 -24.42 -1.09
CA SER A 287 -8.25 -23.18 -1.56
C SER A 287 -7.44 -21.95 -1.14
N ILE A 288 -7.55 -20.86 -1.90
CA ILE A 288 -6.94 -19.58 -1.53
C ILE A 288 -7.43 -19.10 -0.16
N GLY A 289 -8.69 -19.33 0.19
CA GLY A 289 -9.25 -19.00 1.50
C GLY A 289 -8.57 -19.76 2.64
N ASP A 290 -8.35 -21.07 2.47
CA ASP A 290 -7.64 -21.89 3.46
C ASP A 290 -6.16 -21.50 3.58
N ALA A 291 -5.53 -21.08 2.47
CA ALA A 291 -4.15 -20.60 2.46
C ALA A 291 -3.95 -19.36 3.33
N PHE A 292 -4.95 -18.47 3.42
CA PHE A 292 -4.91 -17.32 4.34
C PHE A 292 -4.97 -17.70 5.82
N SER A 293 -5.43 -18.91 6.15
CA SER A 293 -5.39 -19.46 7.51
C SER A 293 -4.09 -20.25 7.80
N HIS A 294 -3.22 -20.40 6.81
CA HIS A 294 -1.97 -21.17 6.95
C HIS A 294 -0.96 -20.47 7.87
N SER A 295 -0.16 -21.27 8.58
CA SER A 295 0.82 -20.80 9.57
C SER A 295 1.79 -19.73 9.05
N LEU A 296 2.20 -19.82 7.78
CA LEU A 296 3.06 -18.83 7.12
C LEU A 296 2.39 -17.45 7.03
N LEU A 297 1.14 -17.40 6.55
CA LEU A 297 0.38 -16.17 6.39
C LEU A 297 0.03 -15.56 7.75
N ASN A 298 -0.35 -16.39 8.73
CA ASN A 298 -0.56 -15.96 10.11
C ASN A 298 0.72 -15.35 10.72
N THR A 299 1.89 -15.92 10.43
CA THR A 299 3.18 -15.39 10.91
C THR A 299 3.49 -14.05 10.25
N LEU A 300 3.25 -13.93 8.94
CA LEU A 300 3.39 -12.67 8.20
C LEU A 300 2.47 -11.59 8.75
N GLU A 301 1.20 -11.92 8.97
CA GLU A 301 0.22 -11.02 9.59
C GLU A 301 0.67 -10.58 10.98
N LEU A 302 1.12 -11.51 11.83
CA LEU A 302 1.61 -11.19 13.18
C LEU A 302 2.83 -10.25 13.12
N MET A 303 3.77 -10.47 12.20
CA MET A 303 4.91 -9.56 12.00
C MET A 303 4.45 -8.15 11.60
N LEU A 304 3.46 -8.05 10.72
CA LEU A 304 2.87 -6.77 10.30
C LEU A 304 2.13 -6.08 11.47
N ILE A 305 1.36 -6.83 12.26
CA ILE A 305 0.68 -6.31 13.44
C ILE A 305 1.69 -5.77 14.46
N VAL A 306 2.72 -6.55 14.82
CA VAL A 306 3.74 -6.08 15.78
C VAL A 306 4.48 -4.84 15.24
N THR A 307 4.81 -4.83 13.95
CA THR A 307 5.46 -3.68 13.30
C THR A 307 4.56 -2.44 13.34
N GLY A 308 3.26 -2.60 13.11
CA GLY A 308 2.29 -1.52 13.15
C GLY A 308 2.11 -0.97 14.57
N ILE A 309 2.09 -1.84 15.60
CA ILE A 309 2.00 -1.42 17.00
C ILE A 309 3.22 -0.57 17.37
N ILE A 310 4.42 -1.02 17.03
CA ILE A 310 5.65 -0.26 17.29
C ILE A 310 5.63 1.06 16.51
N SER A 311 5.16 1.05 15.26
CA SER A 311 5.02 2.25 14.42
C SER A 311 4.09 3.30 15.03
N VAL A 312 2.92 2.88 15.53
CA VAL A 312 1.97 3.76 16.23
C VAL A 312 2.58 4.30 17.52
N ALA A 313 3.23 3.44 18.31
CA ALA A 313 3.91 3.86 19.55
C ALA A 313 4.98 4.93 19.28
N VAL A 314 5.81 4.74 18.25
CA VAL A 314 6.84 5.72 17.84
C VAL A 314 6.21 7.04 17.37
N LEU A 315 5.11 6.99 16.61
CA LEU A 315 4.38 8.20 16.19
C LEU A 315 3.82 8.97 17.40
N MET A 316 3.19 8.26 18.34
CA MET A 316 2.64 8.86 19.57
C MET A 316 3.73 9.49 20.44
N LEU A 317 4.83 8.78 20.68
CA LEU A 317 5.96 9.30 21.44
C LEU A 317 6.51 10.57 20.79
N ASN A 318 6.75 10.56 19.47
CA ASN A 318 7.24 11.74 18.76
C ASN A 318 6.29 12.93 18.86
N TYR A 319 4.98 12.71 18.80
CA TYR A 319 3.97 13.76 18.97
C TYR A 319 3.98 14.35 20.39
N VAL A 320 3.94 13.50 21.43
CA VAL A 320 3.94 13.93 22.84
C VAL A 320 5.19 14.75 23.16
N TYR A 321 6.37 14.29 22.74
CA TYR A 321 7.61 15.01 23.00
C TYR A 321 7.73 16.32 22.20
N SER A 322 7.20 16.37 20.96
CA SER A 322 7.17 17.63 20.20
C SER A 322 6.31 18.68 20.90
N ARG A 323 5.17 18.26 21.49
CA ARG A 323 4.25 19.17 22.18
C ARG A 323 4.83 19.67 23.51
N LYS A 324 5.58 18.83 24.23
CA LYS A 324 6.25 19.23 25.46
C LYS A 324 7.29 20.34 25.22
N HIS A 325 8.08 20.23 24.15
CA HIS A 325 9.04 21.27 23.78
C HIS A 325 8.39 22.60 23.39
N THR A 326 7.20 22.60 22.77
CA THR A 326 6.47 23.85 22.47
C THR A 326 5.80 24.49 23.68
N LEU A 327 5.65 23.77 24.79
CA LEU A 327 5.09 24.30 26.04
C LEU A 327 6.18 24.81 27.00
N GLU A 328 7.43 24.38 26.79
CA GLU A 328 8.61 24.78 27.56
C GLU A 328 9.43 25.91 26.89
N ALA A 329 9.02 26.36 25.69
CA ALA A 329 9.64 27.44 24.90
C ALA A 329 8.74 28.66 24.85
#